data_AF-A0AAP5QFS9-F1
#
_entry.id   AF-A0AAP5QFS9-F1
#
_cell.length_a   1.000
_cell.length_b   1.000
_cell.length_c   1.000
_cell.angle_alpha   90.00
_cell.angle_beta   90.00
_cell.angle_gamma   90.00
#
_symmetry.space_group_name_H-M   'P 1'
#
loop_
_entity.id
_entity.type
_entity.pdbx_description
1 polymer ?
#
loop_
_entity_poly.entity_id
_entity_poly.type
_entity_poly.pdbx_seq_one_letter_code
_entity_poly.pdbx_strand_id
1 'polypeptide(L)'
;MDQKQVEALTTSPSVATDKIHGPLNALALVKLVDAFYSPDDRMLLLKEIDDAYVACNVAYEAMAAGTPTARSWTDEQKSEHQRLLNAKVECDRVVDELRKEHKLLFRLRDARDTLSKSKYE
;
A
#
# COMPACT_ATOMS: atom_id res chain seq x y z
N MET A 1 21.00 -9.40 41.55
CA MET A 1 20.08 -9.64 40.43
C MET A 1 20.93 -9.70 39.18
N ASP A 2 20.90 -10.81 38.45
CA ASP A 2 21.79 -11.07 37.30
C ASP A 2 21.38 -10.21 36.09
N GLN A 3 22.35 -9.72 35.33
CA GLN A 3 22.15 -8.82 34.18
C GLN A 3 21.24 -9.47 33.11
N LYS A 4 21.31 -10.80 32.96
CA LYS A 4 20.41 -11.58 32.12
C LYS A 4 18.95 -11.59 32.61
N GLN A 5 18.72 -11.53 33.92
CA GLN A 5 17.37 -11.47 34.48
C GLN A 5 16.77 -10.07 34.30
N VAL A 6 17.60 -9.02 34.38
CA VAL A 6 17.18 -7.64 34.09
C VAL A 6 16.80 -7.49 32.62
N GLU A 7 17.63 -7.96 31.70
CA GLU A 7 17.30 -7.97 30.27
C GLU A 7 16.01 -8.75 30.01
N ALA A 8 15.86 -9.97 30.52
CA ALA A 8 14.63 -10.76 30.33
C ALA A 8 13.37 -10.05 30.87
N LEU A 9 13.48 -9.35 32.00
CA LEU A 9 12.40 -8.58 32.61
C LEU A 9 12.08 -7.28 31.85
N THR A 10 13.03 -6.68 31.13
CA THR A 10 12.81 -5.48 30.32
C THR A 10 12.38 -5.79 28.88
N THR A 11 12.87 -6.89 28.31
CA THR A 11 12.58 -7.29 26.94
C THR A 11 11.15 -7.83 26.81
N SER A 12 10.64 -8.54 27.82
CA SER A 12 9.31 -9.14 27.77
C SER A 12 8.17 -8.09 27.72
N PRO A 13 8.15 -7.03 28.57
CA PRO A 13 7.18 -5.95 28.47
C PRO A 13 7.33 -5.12 27.20
N SER A 14 8.56 -4.82 26.76
CA SER A 14 8.81 -4.06 25.52
C SER A 14 8.24 -4.78 24.29
N VAL A 15 8.51 -6.09 24.18
CA VAL A 15 7.97 -6.92 23.08
C VAL A 15 6.45 -7.04 23.17
N ALA A 16 5.88 -7.11 24.37
CA ALA A 16 4.43 -7.12 24.54
C ALA A 16 3.79 -5.77 24.14
N THR A 17 4.41 -4.64 24.48
CA THR A 17 3.92 -3.32 24.08
C THR A 17 4.00 -3.09 22.58
N ASP A 18 5.08 -3.57 21.93
CA ASP A 18 5.26 -3.45 20.48
C ASP A 18 4.19 -4.24 19.71
N LYS A 19 3.80 -5.41 20.23
CA LYS A 19 2.73 -6.24 19.63
C LYS A 19 1.33 -5.62 19.73
N ILE A 20 1.10 -4.73 20.70
CA ILE A 20 -0.21 -4.11 20.93
C ILE A 20 -0.33 -2.74 20.25
N HIS A 21 0.80 -2.03 20.06
CA HIS A 21 0.82 -0.69 19.47
C HIS A 21 0.29 -0.65 18.03
N GLY A 22 0.67 -1.61 17.18
CA GLY A 22 0.17 -1.72 15.80
C GLY A 22 -1.36 -1.84 15.70
N PRO A 23 -1.98 -2.84 16.35
CA PRO A 23 -3.43 -2.99 16.41
C PRO A 23 -4.16 -1.77 17.02
N LEU A 24 -3.62 -1.17 18.09
CA LEU A 24 -4.22 0.03 18.68
C LEU A 24 -4.20 1.23 17.72
N ASN A 25 -3.11 1.43 16.98
CA ASN A 25 -3.03 2.48 15.98
C ASN A 25 -4.01 2.26 14.83
N ALA A 26 -4.17 1.01 14.37
CA ALA A 26 -5.18 0.69 13.36
C ALA A 26 -6.61 0.96 13.86
N LEU A 27 -6.93 0.59 15.11
CA LEU A 27 -8.23 0.90 15.73
C LEU A 27 -8.47 2.40 15.84
N ALA A 28 -7.46 3.18 16.27
CA ALA A 28 -7.55 4.63 16.33
C ALA A 28 -7.77 5.24 14.93
N LEU A 29 -7.10 4.70 13.91
CA LEU A 29 -7.23 5.13 12.53
C LEU A 29 -8.61 4.83 11.95
N VAL A 30 -9.19 3.67 12.25
CA VAL A 30 -10.59 3.34 11.88
C VAL A 30 -11.54 4.37 12.47
N LYS A 31 -11.43 4.67 13.78
CA LYS A 31 -12.27 5.68 14.43
C LYS A 31 -12.11 7.07 13.83
N LEU A 32 -10.88 7.44 13.45
CA LEU A 32 -10.62 8.70 12.78
C LEU A 32 -11.29 8.74 11.41
N VAL A 33 -11.20 7.66 10.62
CA VAL A 33 -11.85 7.54 9.31
C VAL A 33 -13.37 7.61 9.44
N ASP A 34 -13.96 6.95 10.43
CA ASP A 34 -15.42 6.96 10.68
C ASP A 34 -15.95 8.37 10.98
N ALA A 35 -15.09 9.32 11.40
CA ALA A 35 -15.48 10.71 11.61
C ALA A 35 -15.62 11.52 10.31
N PHE A 36 -15.06 11.03 9.20
CA PHE A 36 -15.05 11.73 7.90
C PHE A 36 -15.80 10.99 6.80
N TYR A 37 -15.98 9.68 6.93
CA TYR A 37 -16.59 8.83 5.91
C TYR A 37 -17.69 7.99 6.54
N SER A 38 -18.82 7.88 5.86
CA SER A 38 -19.81 6.86 6.20
C SER A 38 -19.20 5.46 5.97
N PRO A 39 -19.69 4.42 6.67
CA PRO A 39 -19.20 3.06 6.45
C PRO A 39 -19.31 2.60 4.99
N ASP A 40 -20.40 3.00 4.30
CA ASP A 40 -20.67 2.64 2.90
C ASP A 40 -19.75 3.39 1.94
N ASP A 41 -19.60 4.71 2.10
CA ASP A 41 -18.69 5.52 1.27
C ASP A 41 -17.24 5.07 1.45
N ARG A 42 -16.83 4.79 2.69
CA ARG A 42 -15.51 4.25 3.00
C ARG A 42 -15.26 2.94 2.25
N MET A 43 -16.23 2.04 2.24
CA MET A 43 -16.09 0.75 1.57
C MET A 43 -15.94 0.93 0.05
N LEU A 44 -16.76 1.79 -0.56
CA LEU A 44 -16.69 2.09 -1.99
C LEU A 44 -15.35 2.73 -2.38
N LEU A 45 -14.90 3.74 -1.63
CA LEU A 45 -13.64 4.43 -1.89
C LEU A 45 -12.42 3.54 -1.66
N LEU A 46 -12.44 2.68 -0.62
CA LEU A 46 -11.38 1.70 -0.43
C LEU A 46 -11.30 0.70 -1.60
N LYS A 47 -12.45 0.28 -2.12
CA LYS A 47 -12.50 -0.57 -3.32
C LYS A 47 -11.94 0.16 -4.54
N GLU A 48 -12.31 1.41 -4.76
CA GLU A 48 -11.79 2.23 -5.86
C GLU A 48 -10.26 2.38 -5.79
N ILE A 49 -9.73 2.63 -4.59
CA ILE A 49 -8.28 2.68 -4.36
C ILE A 49 -7.64 1.32 -4.67
N ASP A 50 -8.21 0.21 -4.19
CA ASP A 50 -7.69 -1.13 -4.45
C ASP A 50 -7.71 -1.46 -5.96
N ASP A 51 -8.79 -1.13 -6.67
CA ASP A 51 -8.92 -1.33 -8.12
C ASP A 51 -7.91 -0.46 -8.90
N ALA A 52 -7.66 0.78 -8.47
CA ALA A 52 -6.65 1.66 -9.07
C ALA A 52 -5.23 1.10 -8.93
N TYR A 53 -4.90 0.53 -7.76
CA TYR A 53 -3.61 -0.16 -7.55
C TYR A 53 -3.46 -1.40 -8.43
N VAL A 54 -4.53 -2.18 -8.60
CA VAL A 54 -4.52 -3.33 -9.51
C VAL A 54 -4.28 -2.87 -10.95
N ALA A 55 -4.95 -1.81 -11.40
CA ALA A 55 -4.74 -1.24 -12.73
C ALA A 55 -3.30 -0.74 -12.94
N CYS A 56 -2.73 -0.02 -11.96
CA CYS A 56 -1.32 0.39 -11.97
C CYS A 56 -0.38 -0.81 -12.10
N ASN A 57 -0.60 -1.87 -11.32
CA ASN A 57 0.24 -3.06 -11.37
C ASN A 57 0.17 -3.75 -12.73
N VAL A 58 -1.03 -3.88 -13.32
CA VAL A 58 -1.20 -4.43 -14.67
C VAL A 58 -0.48 -3.59 -15.71
N ALA A 59 -0.59 -2.25 -15.65
CA ALA A 59 0.11 -1.36 -16.56
C ALA A 59 1.64 -1.45 -16.40
N TYR A 60 2.12 -1.58 -15.17
CA TYR A 60 3.54 -1.79 -14.87
C TYR A 60 4.06 -3.12 -15.41
N GLU A 61 3.35 -4.22 -15.17
CA GLU A 61 3.71 -5.55 -15.68
C GLU A 61 3.72 -5.58 -17.21
N ALA A 62 2.73 -4.96 -17.85
CA ALA A 62 2.67 -4.85 -19.31
C ALA A 62 3.84 -4.04 -19.86
N MET A 63 4.20 -2.91 -19.23
CA MET A 63 5.35 -2.10 -19.62
C MET A 63 6.67 -2.85 -19.42
N ALA A 64 6.84 -3.55 -18.29
CA ALA A 64 8.03 -4.34 -18.00
C ALA A 64 8.19 -5.50 -19.00
N ALA A 65 7.12 -6.23 -19.30
CA ALA A 65 7.11 -7.30 -20.29
C ALA A 65 7.33 -6.79 -21.72
N GLY A 66 6.81 -5.60 -22.04
CA GLY A 66 6.94 -4.94 -23.33
C GLY A 66 8.29 -4.22 -23.54
N THR A 67 9.19 -4.22 -22.56
CA THR A 67 10.51 -3.57 -22.66
C THR A 67 11.52 -4.53 -23.32
N PRO A 68 11.97 -4.27 -24.56
CA PRO A 68 12.92 -5.14 -25.23
C PRO A 68 14.31 -5.11 -24.55
N THR A 69 14.93 -6.28 -24.42
CA THR A 69 16.30 -6.42 -23.90
C THR A 69 17.39 -6.09 -24.92
N ALA A 70 17.01 -5.86 -26.18
CA ALA A 70 17.93 -5.52 -27.27
C ALA A 70 18.46 -4.08 -27.16
N ARG A 71 19.71 -3.86 -27.62
CA ARG A 71 20.38 -2.55 -27.62
C ARG A 71 19.77 -1.54 -28.60
N SER A 72 18.99 -2.00 -29.57
CA SER A 72 18.32 -1.16 -30.57
C SER A 72 16.89 -1.62 -30.74
N TRP A 73 15.95 -0.68 -30.65
CA TRP A 73 14.52 -0.95 -30.79
C TRP A 73 14.02 -0.54 -32.17
N THR A 74 13.12 -1.32 -32.75
CA THR A 74 12.38 -0.91 -33.96
C THR A 74 11.43 0.24 -33.62
N ASP A 75 10.95 0.96 -34.62
CA ASP A 75 10.04 2.08 -34.38
C ASP A 75 8.67 1.61 -33.85
N GLU A 76 8.24 0.41 -34.22
CA GLU A 76 7.05 -0.24 -33.65
C GLU A 76 7.24 -0.54 -32.17
N GLN A 77 8.41 -1.05 -31.77
CA GLN A 77 8.72 -1.33 -30.36
C GLN A 77 8.77 -0.06 -29.52
N LYS A 78 9.35 1.03 -30.06
CA LYS A 78 9.35 2.34 -29.39
C LYS A 78 7.93 2.88 -29.22
N SER A 79 7.12 2.79 -30.27
CA SER A 79 5.72 3.26 -30.26
C SER A 79 4.88 2.51 -29.23
N GLU A 80 5.00 1.18 -29.20
CA GLU A 80 4.28 0.35 -28.23
C GLU A 80 4.75 0.59 -26.80
N HIS A 81 6.06 0.69 -26.58
CA HIS A 81 6.60 1.03 -25.27
C HIS A 81 6.11 2.41 -24.79
N GLN A 82 6.04 3.41 -25.68
CA GLN A 82 5.50 4.73 -25.35
C GLN A 82 4.01 4.67 -24.98
N ARG A 83 3.22 3.84 -25.66
CA ARG A 83 1.80 3.60 -25.32
C ARG A 83 1.66 3.00 -23.92
N LEU A 84 2.47 1.99 -23.61
CA LEU A 84 2.49 1.33 -22.29
C LEU A 84 2.96 2.29 -21.19
N LEU A 85 3.97 3.12 -21.46
CA LEU A 85 4.45 4.16 -20.55
C LEU A 85 3.35 5.19 -20.27
N ASN A 86 2.64 5.66 -21.28
CA ASN A 86 1.53 6.61 -21.11
C ASN A 86 0.41 6.00 -20.25
N ALA A 87 0.08 4.72 -20.45
CA ALA A 87 -0.90 4.02 -19.62
C ALA A 87 -0.46 3.93 -18.15
N LYS A 88 0.83 3.64 -17.90
CA LYS A 88 1.42 3.64 -16.55
C LYS A 88 1.35 5.02 -15.90
N VAL A 89 1.72 6.07 -16.63
CA VAL A 89 1.67 7.46 -16.14
C VAL A 89 0.25 7.87 -15.78
N GLU A 90 -0.75 7.49 -16.58
CA GLU A 90 -2.14 7.83 -16.28
C GLU A 90 -2.65 7.09 -15.04
N CYS A 91 -2.33 5.80 -14.89
CA CYS A 91 -2.71 5.06 -13.69
C CYS A 91 -2.06 5.67 -12.43
N ASP A 92 -0.78 6.04 -12.49
CA ASP A 92 -0.11 6.73 -11.38
C ASP A 92 -0.78 8.07 -11.05
N ARG A 93 -1.21 8.83 -12.05
CA ARG A 93 -1.93 10.10 -11.86
C ARG A 93 -3.22 9.89 -11.09
N VAL A 94 -4.00 8.87 -11.45
CA VAL A 94 -5.25 8.52 -10.76
C VAL A 94 -4.99 8.14 -9.30
N VAL A 95 -3.98 7.30 -9.05
CA VAL A 95 -3.62 6.92 -7.66
C VAL A 95 -3.15 8.13 -6.86
N ASP A 96 -2.39 9.04 -7.46
CA ASP A 96 -1.93 10.26 -6.80
C ASP A 96 -3.07 11.24 -6.49
N GLU A 97 -4.08 11.34 -7.36
CA GLU A 97 -5.28 12.15 -7.13
C GLU A 97 -6.12 11.57 -5.98
N LEU A 98 -6.42 10.27 -6.04
CA LEU A 98 -7.09 9.56 -4.94
C LEU A 98 -6.32 9.70 -3.63
N ARG A 99 -4.98 9.66 -3.68
CA ARG A 99 -4.12 9.82 -2.50
C ARG A 99 -4.20 11.23 -1.93
N LYS A 100 -4.28 12.27 -2.77
CA LYS A 100 -4.40 13.66 -2.32
C LYS A 100 -5.72 13.89 -1.62
N GLU A 101 -6.81 13.33 -2.15
CA GLU A 101 -8.17 13.50 -1.64
C GLU A 101 -8.44 12.62 -0.41
N HIS A 102 -8.00 11.37 -0.43
CA HIS A 102 -8.38 10.35 0.55
C HIS A 102 -7.20 9.81 1.37
N LYS A 103 -6.29 10.69 1.81
CA LYS A 103 -5.07 10.33 2.58
C LYS A 103 -5.32 9.37 3.75
N LEU A 104 -6.42 9.56 4.48
CA LEU A 104 -6.76 8.70 5.63
C LEU A 104 -7.12 7.27 5.19
N LEU A 105 -7.77 7.10 4.04
CA LEU A 105 -8.11 5.79 3.50
C LEU A 105 -6.86 5.03 3.03
N PHE A 106 -5.87 5.72 2.46
CA PHE A 106 -4.57 5.11 2.13
C PHE A 106 -3.85 4.62 3.39
N ARG A 107 -3.80 5.43 4.46
CA ARG A 107 -3.22 4.98 5.73
C ARG A 107 -3.96 3.79 6.32
N LEU A 108 -5.30 3.78 6.21
CA LEU A 108 -6.12 2.69 6.71
C LEU A 108 -5.87 1.40 5.93
N ARG A 109 -5.77 1.50 4.60
CA ARG A 109 -5.38 0.42 3.71
C ARG A 109 -4.00 -0.13 4.07
N ASP A 110 -3.01 0.72 4.25
CA ASP A 110 -1.65 0.31 4.61
C ASP A 110 -1.63 -0.41 5.98
N ALA A 111 -2.34 0.13 6.97
CA ALA A 111 -2.48 -0.51 8.29
C ALA A 111 -3.15 -1.90 8.19
N ARG A 112 -4.20 -2.03 7.36
CA ARG A 112 -4.84 -3.32 7.05
C ARG A 112 -3.85 -4.29 6.44
N ASP A 113 -3.06 -3.86 5.46
CA ASP A 113 -2.11 -4.71 4.75
C ASP A 113 -0.97 -5.16 5.68
N THR A 114 -0.43 -4.27 6.53
CA THR A 114 0.59 -4.61 7.54
C THR A 114 0.08 -5.64 8.54
N LEU A 115 -1.13 -5.44 9.08
CA LEU A 115 -1.72 -6.37 10.05
C LEU A 115 -2.15 -7.69 9.43
N SER A 116 -2.51 -7.70 8.14
CA SER A 116 -2.83 -8.92 7.40
C SER A 116 -1.59 -9.76 7.10
N LYS A 117 -0.46 -9.11 6.75
CA LYS A 117 0.82 -9.78 6.48
C LYS A 117 1.45 -10.37 7.76
N SER A 118 1.32 -9.70 8.90
CA SER A 118 1.82 -10.18 10.20
C SER A 118 1.17 -11.49 10.68
N LYS A 119 0.12 -12.00 10.01
CA LYS A 119 -0.47 -13.31 10.32
C LYS A 119 0.17 -14.49 9.57
N TYR A 120 1.15 -14.24 8.70
CA TYR A 120 1.81 -15.27 7.88
C TYR A 120 3.35 -15.32 8.05
N GLU A 121 3.88 -14.63 9.05
CA GLU A 121 5.26 -14.79 9.57
C GLU A 121 5.20 -15.34 11.00
#